data_AF-H2EZZ8-F1
#
_entry.id   AF-H2EZZ8-F1
#
_cell.length_a   1.000
_cell.length_b   1.000
_cell.length_c   1.000
_cell.angle_alpha   90.00
_cell.angle_beta   90.00
_cell.angle_gamma   90.00
#
_symmetry.space_group_name_H-M   'P 1'
#
loop_
_entity.id
_entity.type
_entity.pdbx_description
1 polymer ?
#
loop_
_entity_poly.entity_id
_entity_poly.type
_entity_poly.pdbx_seq_one_letter_code
_entity_poly.pdbx_strand_id
1 'polypeptide(L)'
;SYCIPQRYVQWLVTTPTMVYILSKISDFTPRQSATAIGLDVLMVLSGLVANFLRPPYVAFLTSTSAFVDDGPHGLSAVQEHTSAHSRRSLLFIYMCTLLIWNLVPLAWFLHVVHRGSPAAEYLNVFANFLAKVLFSSSIMYGN
;
A
#
# COMPACT_ATOMS: atom_id res chain seq x y z
N SER A 1 -21.75 -11.82 -0.58
CA SER A 1 -20.42 -11.69 0.06
C SER A 1 -19.55 -10.87 -0.86
N TYR A 2 -18.96 -9.79 -0.36
CA TYR A 2 -18.23 -8.79 -1.16
C TYR A 2 -16.70 -9.00 -1.14
N CYS A 3 -16.27 -10.11 -0.57
CA CYS A 3 -14.87 -10.49 -0.49
C CYS A 3 -14.51 -11.32 -1.72
N ILE A 4 -13.44 -10.92 -2.42
CA ILE A 4 -12.80 -11.70 -3.48
C ILE A 4 -11.49 -12.24 -2.90
N PRO A 5 -11.46 -13.46 -2.33
CA PRO A 5 -10.31 -13.96 -1.58
C PRO A 5 -9.04 -14.05 -2.43
N GLN A 6 -9.16 -14.35 -3.73
CA GLN A 6 -8.00 -14.41 -4.63
C GLN A 6 -7.22 -13.09 -4.67
N ARG A 7 -7.90 -11.94 -4.46
CA ARG A 7 -7.26 -10.62 -4.43
C ARG A 7 -6.36 -10.46 -3.21
N TYR A 8 -6.81 -10.91 -2.04
CA TYR A 8 -6.03 -10.85 -0.82
C TYR A 8 -4.83 -11.81 -0.88
N VAL A 9 -5.00 -13.00 -1.47
CA VAL A 9 -3.88 -13.92 -1.72
C VAL A 9 -2.84 -13.28 -2.65
N GLN A 10 -3.30 -12.62 -3.72
CA GLN A 10 -2.40 -11.89 -4.61
C GLN A 10 -1.68 -10.74 -3.88
N TRP A 11 -2.39 -9.98 -3.05
CA TRP A 11 -1.81 -8.86 -2.31
C TRP A 11 -0.76 -9.33 -1.29
N LEU A 12 -1.04 -10.41 -0.53
CA LEU A 12 -0.08 -11.00 0.41
C LEU A 12 1.26 -11.43 -0.20
N VAL A 13 1.33 -11.57 -1.52
CA VAL A 13 2.58 -11.85 -2.24
C VAL A 13 3.12 -10.60 -2.91
N THR A 14 2.26 -9.84 -3.60
CA THR A 14 2.68 -8.71 -4.42
C THR A 14 3.06 -7.48 -3.61
N THR A 15 2.30 -7.12 -2.57
CA THR A 15 2.57 -5.91 -1.77
C THR A 15 3.86 -6.02 -0.95
N PRO A 16 4.17 -7.14 -0.26
CA PRO A 16 5.42 -7.23 0.48
C PRO A 16 6.63 -7.31 -0.46
N THR A 17 6.47 -7.91 -1.64
CA THR A 17 7.52 -7.94 -2.68
C THR A 17 7.82 -6.52 -3.18
N MET A 18 6.80 -5.69 -3.40
CA MET A 18 6.99 -4.30 -3.80
C MET A 18 7.71 -3.50 -2.72
N VAL A 19 7.28 -3.62 -1.46
CA VAL A 19 7.93 -2.98 -0.30
C VAL A 19 9.37 -3.42 -0.16
N TYR A 20 9.64 -4.73 -0.28
CA TYR A 20 11.00 -5.27 -0.20
C TYR A 20 11.91 -4.64 -1.26
N ILE A 21 11.48 -4.61 -2.51
CA ILE A 21 12.27 -4.04 -3.61
C ILE A 21 12.48 -2.54 -3.41
N LEU A 22 11.45 -1.78 -3.03
CA LEU A 22 11.57 -0.36 -2.72
C LEU A 22 12.54 -0.11 -1.56
N SER A 23 12.53 -0.98 -0.54
CA SER A 23 13.44 -0.89 0.59
C SER A 23 14.91 -1.10 0.17
N LYS A 24 15.15 -1.93 -0.85
CA LYS A 24 16.49 -2.13 -1.44
C LYS A 24 16.94 -0.95 -2.28
N ILE A 25 16.03 -0.32 -3.02
CA ILE A 25 16.33 0.88 -3.82
C ILE A 25 16.55 2.11 -2.92
N SER A 26 15.90 2.15 -1.76
CA SER A 26 15.92 3.28 -0.84
C SER A 26 16.98 3.17 0.26
N ASP A 27 17.87 2.16 0.21
CA ASP A 27 18.90 1.87 1.22
C ASP A 27 18.36 1.71 2.65
N PHE A 28 17.18 1.09 2.82
CA PHE A 28 16.64 0.82 4.14
C PHE A 28 17.53 -0.16 4.92
N THR A 29 17.63 0.05 6.23
CA THR A 29 18.24 -0.96 7.11
C THR A 29 17.41 -2.25 7.09
N PRO A 30 18.03 -3.44 7.30
CA PRO A 30 17.29 -4.71 7.31
C PRO A 30 16.12 -4.74 8.30
N ARG A 31 16.24 -4.02 9.42
CA ARG A 31 15.20 -3.90 10.44
C ARG A 31 14.01 -3.05 9.96
N GLN A 32 14.27 -1.94 9.26
CA GLN A 32 13.22 -1.10 8.66
C GLN A 32 12.48 -1.87 7.56
N SER A 33 13.21 -2.56 6.67
CA SER A 33 12.60 -3.41 5.65
C SER A 33 11.71 -4.50 6.24
N ALA A 34 12.20 -5.23 7.25
CA ALA A 34 11.42 -6.29 7.90
C ALA A 34 10.17 -5.75 8.60
N THR A 35 10.27 -4.56 9.22
CA THR A 35 9.14 -3.90 9.87
C THR A 35 8.09 -3.49 8.85
N ALA A 36 8.48 -2.82 7.76
CA ALA A 36 7.56 -2.39 6.70
C ALA A 36 6.85 -3.60 6.05
N ILE A 37 7.59 -4.67 5.74
CA ILE A 37 7.01 -5.92 5.20
C ILE A 37 6.00 -6.53 6.20
N GLY A 38 6.34 -6.55 7.49
CA GLY A 38 5.44 -7.07 8.53
C GLY A 38 4.16 -6.25 8.65
N LEU A 39 4.27 -4.93 8.59
CA LEU A 39 3.14 -3.99 8.64
C LEU A 39 2.25 -4.11 7.39
N ASP A 40 2.84 -4.25 6.21
CA ASP A 40 2.12 -4.48 4.95
C ASP A 40 1.29 -5.77 5.00
N VAL A 41 1.89 -6.88 5.48
CA VAL A 41 1.16 -8.16 5.64
C VAL A 41 0.01 -8.01 6.65
N LEU A 42 0.24 -7.33 7.78
CA LEU A 42 -0.80 -7.06 8.78
C LEU A 42 -1.92 -6.18 8.21
N MET A 43 -1.62 -5.20 7.37
CA MET A 43 -2.61 -4.41 6.65
C MET A 43 -3.49 -5.31 5.77
N VAL A 44 -2.89 -6.16 4.94
CA VAL A 44 -3.66 -6.99 4.00
C VAL A 44 -4.54 -8.00 4.75
N LEU A 45 -4.01 -8.62 5.80
CA LEU A 45 -4.76 -9.57 6.64
C LEU A 45 -5.88 -8.88 7.42
N SER A 46 -5.63 -7.70 8.00
CA SER A 46 -6.67 -6.94 8.70
C SER A 46 -7.78 -6.49 7.74
N GLY A 47 -7.43 -6.09 6.51
CA GLY A 47 -8.37 -5.81 5.43
C GLY A 47 -9.19 -7.04 5.00
N LEU A 48 -8.62 -8.25 5.04
CA LEU A 48 -9.36 -9.49 4.78
C LEU A 48 -10.36 -9.76 5.90
N VAL A 49 -9.90 -9.76 7.15
CA VAL A 49 -10.72 -9.99 8.35
C VAL A 49 -11.86 -8.98 8.45
N ALA A 50 -11.60 -7.73 8.08
CA ALA A 50 -12.57 -6.64 7.96
C ALA A 50 -13.83 -6.99 7.16
N ASN A 51 -13.73 -7.84 6.12
CA ASN A 51 -14.89 -8.26 5.33
C ASN A 51 -15.87 -9.16 6.10
N PHE A 52 -15.41 -9.75 7.20
CA PHE A 52 -16.19 -10.67 8.03
C PHE A 52 -16.68 -10.01 9.34
N LEU A 53 -16.23 -8.78 9.63
CA LEU A 53 -16.58 -8.04 10.84
C LEU A 53 -17.71 -7.01 10.59
N ARG A 54 -18.37 -6.60 11.68
CA ARG A 54 -19.46 -5.61 11.65
C ARG A 54 -18.93 -4.16 11.48
N PRO A 55 -19.74 -3.24 10.93
CA PRO A 55 -19.31 -1.95 10.37
C PRO A 55 -18.37 -1.06 11.22
N PRO A 56 -18.52 -0.90 12.55
CA PRO A 56 -17.66 0.04 13.29
C PRO A 56 -16.21 -0.44 13.44
N TYR A 57 -15.97 -1.75 13.51
CA TYR A 57 -14.63 -2.31 13.59
C TYR A 57 -13.88 -2.21 12.27
N VAL A 58 -14.61 -2.08 11.17
CA VAL A 58 -14.01 -2.10 9.84
C VAL A 58 -13.40 -0.76 9.45
N ALA A 59 -14.02 0.36 9.84
CA ALA A 59 -13.45 1.70 9.63
C ALA A 59 -12.16 1.91 10.45
N PHE A 60 -12.05 1.25 11.62
CA PHE A 60 -10.87 1.32 12.48
C PHE A 60 -9.69 0.52 11.90
N LEU A 61 -9.92 -0.69 11.40
CA LEU A 61 -8.85 -1.51 10.81
C LEU A 61 -8.30 -0.91 9.50
N THR A 62 -9.16 -0.37 8.64
CA THR A 62 -8.76 0.26 7.36
C THR A 62 -8.03 1.59 7.54
N SER A 63 -8.38 2.37 8.58
CA SER A 63 -7.68 3.61 8.92
C SER A 63 -6.32 3.34 9.58
N THR A 64 -6.24 2.29 10.42
CA THR A 64 -4.98 1.89 11.08
C THR A 64 -3.95 1.40 10.07
N SER A 65 -4.36 0.62 9.05
CA SER A 65 -3.46 0.17 7.99
C SER A 65 -2.90 1.29 7.11
N ALA A 66 -3.67 2.36 6.88
CA ALA A 66 -3.25 3.49 6.06
C ALA A 66 -2.24 4.42 6.77
N PHE A 67 -2.21 4.37 8.11
CA PHE A 67 -1.38 5.27 8.93
C PHE A 67 -0.12 4.62 9.49
N VAL A 68 -0.12 3.30 9.73
CA VAL A 68 0.98 2.65 10.45
C VAL A 68 2.25 2.49 9.59
N ASP A 69 2.14 2.50 8.27
CA ASP A 69 3.30 2.33 7.38
C ASP A 69 4.06 3.65 7.08
N ASP A 70 3.42 4.81 7.26
CA ASP A 70 3.67 5.89 6.30
C ASP A 70 3.94 7.30 6.87
N GLY A 71 4.53 7.40 8.06
CA GLY A 71 4.93 8.71 8.61
C GLY A 71 6.42 8.81 8.92
N PRO A 72 6.98 7.90 9.73
CA PRO A 72 8.35 8.05 10.21
C PRO A 72 9.40 7.40 9.29
N HIS A 73 9.13 6.24 8.71
CA HIS A 73 10.18 5.43 8.05
C HIS A 73 10.52 5.89 6.63
N GLY A 74 9.53 6.26 5.82
CA GLY A 74 9.76 6.80 4.48
C GLY A 74 10.44 8.17 4.49
N LEU A 75 10.05 9.05 5.41
CA LEU A 75 10.64 10.38 5.58
C LEU A 75 12.07 10.33 6.13
N SER A 76 12.37 9.43 7.07
CA SER A 76 13.75 9.21 7.54
C SER A 76 14.67 8.71 6.44
N ALA A 77 14.23 7.76 5.60
CA ALA A 77 15.03 7.26 4.50
C ALA A 77 15.24 8.30 3.38
N VAL A 78 14.23 9.12 3.08
CA VAL A 78 14.37 10.24 2.12
C VAL A 78 15.38 11.27 2.64
N GLN A 79 15.44 11.52 3.95
CA GLN A 79 16.37 12.50 4.54
C GLN A 79 17.82 12.03 4.58
N GLU A 80 18.07 10.73 4.66
CA GLU A 80 19.43 10.14 4.74
C GLU A 80 20.15 10.06 3.37
N HIS A 81 19.45 10.24 2.24
CA HIS A 81 20.06 10.21 0.92
C HIS A 81 20.88 11.47 0.61
N THR A 82 22.17 11.26 0.29
CA THR A 82 23.18 12.31 0.01
C THR A 82 22.96 13.03 -1.33
N SER A 83 22.28 12.37 -2.28
CA SER A 83 21.97 12.88 -3.63
C SER A 83 20.61 13.59 -3.67
N ALA A 84 20.61 14.89 -3.97
CA ALA A 84 19.38 15.69 -4.06
C ALA A 84 18.43 15.23 -5.20
N HIS A 85 18.97 14.61 -6.26
CA HIS A 85 18.18 14.09 -7.37
C HIS A 85 17.48 12.77 -6.98
N SER A 86 18.22 11.81 -6.42
CA SER A 86 17.67 10.55 -5.91
C SER A 86 16.61 10.78 -4.84
N ARG A 87 16.84 11.77 -3.95
CA ARG A 87 15.89 12.13 -2.90
C ARG A 87 14.53 12.58 -3.44
N ARG A 88 14.50 13.39 -4.50
CA ARG A 88 13.24 13.87 -5.11
C ARG A 88 12.47 12.72 -5.76
N SER A 89 13.17 11.83 -6.45
CA SER A 89 12.56 10.67 -7.10
C SER A 89 12.00 9.67 -6.08
N LEU A 90 12.74 9.39 -5.01
CA LEU A 90 12.26 8.57 -3.88
C LEU A 90 11.03 9.18 -3.20
N LEU A 91 11.05 10.49 -2.94
CA LEU A 91 9.90 11.20 -2.37
C LEU A 91 8.68 11.13 -3.28
N PHE A 92 8.86 11.25 -4.60
CA PHE A 92 7.76 11.11 -5.56
C PHE A 92 7.16 9.70 -5.53
N ILE A 93 8.01 8.67 -5.58
CA ILE A 93 7.57 7.25 -5.51
C ILE A 93 6.81 6.99 -4.22
N TYR A 94 7.33 7.49 -3.10
CA TYR A 94 6.70 7.41 -1.79
C TYR A 94 5.32 8.08 -1.75
N MET A 95 5.22 9.34 -2.18
CA MET A 95 3.95 10.08 -2.22
C MET A 95 2.91 9.44 -3.15
N CYS A 96 3.34 8.90 -4.30
CA CYS A 96 2.45 8.18 -5.20
C CYS A 96 2.01 6.84 -4.61
N THR A 97 2.90 6.11 -3.92
CA THR A 97 2.56 4.85 -3.23
C THR A 97 1.52 5.10 -2.16
N LEU A 98 1.72 6.13 -1.33
CA LEU A 98 0.77 6.64 -0.35
C LEU A 98 -0.62 6.87 -0.94
N LEU A 99 -0.68 7.68 -2.00
CA LEU A 99 -1.94 8.04 -2.65
C LEU A 99 -2.65 6.79 -3.16
N ILE A 100 -1.94 5.91 -3.88
CA ILE A 100 -2.50 4.71 -4.47
C ILE A 100 -2.99 3.73 -3.40
N TRP A 101 -2.21 3.55 -2.34
CA TRP A 101 -2.55 2.62 -1.26
C TRP A 101 -3.76 3.09 -0.47
N ASN A 102 -3.99 4.41 -0.36
CA ASN A 102 -5.21 4.98 0.20
C ASN A 102 -6.45 4.83 -0.69
N LEU A 103 -6.29 4.60 -2.00
CA LEU A 103 -7.44 4.30 -2.88
C LEU A 103 -8.08 2.94 -2.57
N VAL A 104 -7.33 1.98 -2.04
CA VAL A 104 -7.81 0.64 -1.70
C VAL A 104 -8.83 0.66 -0.54
N PRO A 105 -8.55 1.24 0.64
CA PRO A 105 -9.53 1.37 1.71
C PRO A 105 -10.69 2.29 1.31
N LEU A 106 -10.45 3.32 0.47
CA LEU A 106 -11.52 4.15 -0.08
C LEU A 106 -12.48 3.34 -0.96
N ALA A 107 -11.95 2.47 -1.83
CA ALA A 107 -12.73 1.57 -2.66
C ALA A 107 -13.54 0.57 -1.82
N TRP A 108 -12.96 0.08 -0.72
CA TRP A 108 -13.67 -0.74 0.25
C TRP A 108 -14.82 0.03 0.93
N PHE A 109 -14.59 1.27 1.37
CA PHE A 109 -15.61 2.12 1.98
C PHE A 109 -16.77 2.41 1.00
N LEU A 110 -16.46 2.74 -0.26
CA LEU A 110 -17.43 2.87 -1.34
C LEU A 110 -18.28 1.61 -1.51
N HIS A 111 -17.68 0.43 -1.38
CA HIS A 111 -18.38 -0.84 -1.46
C HIS A 111 -19.40 -1.03 -0.33
N VAL A 112 -19.07 -0.54 0.87
CA VAL A 112 -19.96 -0.63 2.04
C VAL A 112 -21.09 0.38 1.98
N VAL A 113 -20.82 1.61 1.57
CA VAL A 113 -21.82 2.68 1.48
C VAL A 113 -22.74 2.48 0.29
N HIS A 114 -22.21 2.13 -0.88
CA HIS A 114 -22.94 1.97 -2.14
C HIS A 114 -22.99 0.51 -2.59
N ARG A 115 -23.67 -0.32 -1.80
CA ARG A 115 -23.87 -1.74 -2.11
C ARG A 115 -24.51 -1.90 -3.49
N GLY A 116 -23.80 -2.56 -4.41
CA GLY A 116 -24.26 -2.85 -5.77
C GLY A 116 -23.75 -1.89 -6.85
N SER A 117 -23.04 -0.81 -6.49
CA SER A 117 -22.38 0.05 -7.47
C SER A 117 -21.07 -0.58 -7.97
N PRO A 118 -20.79 -0.59 -9.29
CA PRO A 118 -19.52 -1.05 -9.83
C PRO A 118 -18.35 -0.08 -9.55
N ALA A 119 -18.63 1.14 -9.09
CA ALA A 119 -17.61 2.18 -8.87
C ALA A 119 -16.51 1.74 -7.89
N ALA A 120 -16.88 1.03 -6.83
CA ALA A 120 -15.92 0.47 -5.86
C ALA A 120 -14.97 -0.55 -6.52
N GLU A 121 -15.47 -1.35 -7.46
CA GLU A 121 -14.66 -2.33 -8.17
C GLU A 121 -13.75 -1.65 -9.19
N TYR A 122 -14.25 -0.66 -9.93
CA TYR A 122 -13.43 0.13 -10.85
C TYR A 122 -12.29 0.86 -10.13
N LEU A 123 -12.56 1.44 -8.95
CA LEU A 123 -11.52 2.09 -8.16
C LEU A 123 -10.46 1.10 -7.67
N ASN A 124 -10.87 -0.10 -7.25
CA ASN A 124 -9.94 -1.17 -6.87
C ASN A 124 -9.04 -1.60 -8.04
N VAL A 125 -9.63 -1.84 -9.21
CA VAL A 125 -8.88 -2.23 -10.42
C VAL A 125 -7.91 -1.13 -10.84
N PHE A 126 -8.37 0.12 -10.82
CA PHE A 126 -7.56 1.28 -11.14
C PHE A 126 -6.38 1.45 -10.18
N ALA A 127 -6.62 1.37 -8.87
CA ALA A 127 -5.57 1.44 -7.85
C ALA A 127 -4.54 0.31 -8.01
N ASN A 128 -5.01 -0.92 -8.23
CA ASN A 128 -4.15 -2.08 -8.44
C ASN A 128 -3.28 -1.97 -9.69
N PHE A 129 -3.84 -1.42 -10.78
CA PHE A 129 -3.11 -1.14 -12.01
C PHE A 129 -2.05 -0.06 -11.78
N LEU A 130 -2.45 1.09 -11.22
CA LEU A 130 -1.53 2.19 -10.93
C LEU A 130 -0.37 1.77 -10.02
N ALA A 131 -0.65 0.99 -8.98
CA ALA A 131 0.39 0.50 -8.05
C ALA A 131 1.48 -0.28 -8.81
N LYS A 132 1.07 -1.20 -9.69
CA LYS A 132 1.99 -2.05 -10.45
C LYS A 132 2.74 -1.27 -11.53
N VAL A 133 2.09 -0.31 -12.17
CA VAL A 133 2.73 0.57 -13.16
C VAL A 133 3.77 1.46 -12.48
N LEU A 134 3.39 2.16 -11.40
CA LEU A 134 4.31 3.00 -10.64
C LEU A 134 5.51 2.20 -10.14
N PHE A 135 5.26 1.01 -9.58
CA PHE A 135 6.32 0.13 -9.10
C PHE A 135 7.29 -0.28 -10.22
N SER A 136 6.75 -0.71 -11.37
CA SER A 136 7.57 -1.09 -12.53
C SER A 136 8.39 0.10 -13.05
N SER A 137 7.79 1.28 -13.13
CA SER A 137 8.48 2.52 -13.50
C SER A 137 9.58 2.91 -12.51
N SER A 138 9.35 2.69 -11.22
CA SER A 138 10.32 2.99 -10.15
C SER A 138 11.56 2.11 -10.26
N ILE A 139 11.41 0.83 -10.59
CA ILE A 139 12.54 -0.07 -10.86
C ILE A 139 13.31 0.39 -12.11
N MET A 140 12.62 0.71 -13.20
CA MET A 140 13.27 1.16 -14.44
C MET A 140 14.04 2.47 -14.26
N TYR A 141 13.57 3.35 -13.38
CA TYR A 141 14.25 4.61 -13.08
C TYR A 141 15.45 4.44 -12.12
N GLY A 142 15.47 3.36 -11.33
CA GLY A 142 16.56 3.05 -10.40
C GLY A 142 17.74 2.28 -11.01
N ASN A 143 17.61 1.80 -12.26
CA ASN A 143 18.67 1.15 -13.06
C ASN A 143 19.22 2.11 -14.12
#